data_AF-A0A970AII6-F1
#
_entry.id   AF-A0A970AII6-F1
#
_cell.length_a   1.000
_cell.length_b   1.000
_cell.length_c   1.000
_cell.angle_alpha   90.00
_cell.angle_beta   90.00
_cell.angle_gamma   90.00
#
_symmetry.space_group_name_H-M   'P 1'
#
loop_
_entity.id
_entity.type
_entity.pdbx_description
1 polymer ?
#
loop_
_entity_poly.entity_id
_entity_poly.type
_entity_poly.pdbx_seq_one_letter_code
_entity_poly.pdbx_strand_id
1 'polypeptide(L)'
;YNRLKYHDRPMYLSVGFTAGSGDFHFSNGLYEYLVQFARRHCEPTAKNELWGKGFRNRREVIRKVLQEVGLSWKMAFHQIRREIFVIPLAKNTREFLRGEDSHLRPFNQPADDIFAWFRERWLLPRAERDRRYLDFNPESWRLWPGGGGNA
;
A
#
# COMPACT_ATOMS: atom_id res chain seq x y z
N TYR A 1 -7.26 8.05 -17.73
CA TYR A 1 -8.59 7.49 -18.04
C TYR A 1 -9.19 6.91 -16.75
N ASN A 2 -10.05 7.65 -16.04
CA ASN A 2 -10.71 7.15 -14.83
C ASN A 2 -12.07 6.54 -15.18
N ARG A 3 -12.20 5.22 -14.97
CA ARG A 3 -13.42 4.46 -15.25
C ARG A 3 -14.33 4.27 -14.04
N LEU A 4 -13.85 4.62 -12.85
CA LEU A 4 -14.56 4.44 -11.59
C LEU A 4 -15.53 5.62 -11.39
N LYS A 5 -16.70 5.47 -12.00
CA LYS A 5 -17.83 6.40 -11.88
C LYS A 5 -19.00 5.72 -11.18
N TYR A 6 -19.75 6.51 -10.43
CA TYR A 6 -21.07 6.16 -9.91
C TYR A 6 -22.08 7.08 -10.58
N HIS A 7 -22.95 6.52 -11.43
CA HIS A 7 -23.67 7.27 -12.46
C HIS A 7 -22.71 8.17 -13.26
N ASP A 8 -22.99 9.47 -13.36
CA ASP A 8 -22.16 10.43 -14.08
C ASP A 8 -21.03 11.04 -13.24
N ARG A 9 -20.97 10.70 -11.93
CA ARG A 9 -19.98 11.27 -11.01
C ARG A 9 -18.69 10.45 -10.99
N PRO A 10 -17.51 11.05 -11.25
CA PRO A 10 -16.23 10.39 -10.99
C PRO A 10 -16.05 10.20 -9.49
N MET A 11 -15.78 8.95 -9.08
CA MET A 11 -15.60 8.61 -7.67
C MET A 11 -14.18 8.91 -7.20
N TYR A 12 -13.18 8.70 -8.06
CA TYR A 12 -11.77 8.89 -7.75
C TYR A 12 -11.25 10.17 -8.41
N LEU A 13 -10.93 11.18 -7.63
CA LEU A 13 -10.35 12.43 -8.13
C LEU A 13 -8.83 12.36 -8.02
N SER A 14 -8.14 12.54 -9.14
CA SER A 14 -6.68 12.67 -9.13
C SER A 14 -6.29 13.97 -8.44
N VAL A 15 -5.36 13.90 -7.48
CA VAL A 15 -4.88 15.07 -6.73
C VAL A 15 -3.35 15.23 -6.80
N GLY A 16 -2.68 14.47 -7.66
CA GLY A 16 -1.24 14.55 -7.86
C GLY A 16 -0.54 13.20 -7.76
N PHE A 17 0.78 13.23 -7.57
CA PHE A 17 1.63 12.04 -7.58
C PHE A 17 2.56 12.03 -6.38
N THR A 18 2.77 10.85 -5.81
CA THR A 18 3.85 10.58 -4.86
C THR A 18 5.20 10.53 -5.58
N ALA A 19 6.27 10.71 -4.80
CA ALA A 19 7.62 10.32 -5.16
C ALA A 19 8.01 9.13 -4.26
N GLY A 20 8.10 7.94 -4.85
CA GLY A 20 8.31 6.73 -4.06
C GLY A 20 9.70 6.66 -3.42
N SER A 21 9.71 6.34 -2.13
CA SER A 21 10.89 5.88 -1.40
C SER A 21 10.71 4.41 -1.05
N GLY A 22 11.72 3.59 -1.30
CA GLY A 22 11.67 2.17 -1.11
C GLY A 22 13.02 1.55 -1.39
N ASP A 23 13.35 0.54 -0.62
CA ASP A 23 14.49 -0.30 -0.87
C ASP A 23 14.20 -1.12 -2.14
N PHE A 24 15.12 -1.13 -3.12
CA PHE A 24 15.00 -2.05 -4.26
C PHE A 24 14.93 -3.49 -3.74
N HIS A 25 14.37 -4.38 -4.55
CA HIS A 25 14.30 -5.78 -4.18
C HIS A 25 15.73 -6.36 -4.14
N PHE A 26 16.28 -6.53 -2.93
CA PHE A 26 17.55 -7.24 -2.74
C PHE A 26 17.27 -8.75 -2.76
N SER A 27 17.24 -9.34 -3.96
CA SER A 27 17.10 -10.78 -4.20
C SER A 27 18.42 -11.52 -4.01
N ASN A 28 18.38 -12.85 -4.15
CA ASN A 28 19.55 -13.73 -4.31
C ASN A 28 20.54 -13.67 -3.13
N GLY A 29 20.06 -13.51 -1.90
CA GLY A 29 20.93 -13.49 -0.72
C GLY A 29 21.62 -12.15 -0.46
N LEU A 30 21.41 -11.13 -1.32
CA LEU A 30 22.12 -9.85 -1.20
C LEU A 30 21.80 -9.14 0.12
N TYR A 31 20.56 -9.26 0.60
CA TYR A 31 20.19 -8.66 1.88
C TYR A 31 20.95 -9.28 3.06
N GLU A 32 21.16 -10.60 3.04
CA GLU A 32 21.91 -11.33 4.05
C GLU A 32 23.37 -10.85 4.09
N TYR A 33 24.00 -10.60 2.93
CA TYR A 33 25.33 -10.00 2.87
C TYR A 33 25.36 -8.60 3.47
N LEU A 34 24.36 -7.75 3.18
CA LEU A 34 24.25 -6.43 3.79
C LEU A 34 24.11 -6.50 5.31
N VAL A 35 23.31 -7.43 5.84
CA VAL A 35 23.18 -7.65 7.29
C VAL A 35 24.51 -8.08 7.90
N GLN A 36 25.22 -9.01 7.26
CA GLN A 36 26.53 -9.45 7.74
C GLN A 36 27.56 -8.31 7.73
N PHE A 37 27.59 -7.50 6.68
CA PHE A 37 28.45 -6.33 6.59
C PHE A 37 28.11 -5.32 7.70
N ALA A 38 26.83 -4.98 7.85
CA ALA A 38 26.38 -4.03 8.86
C ALA A 38 26.79 -4.46 10.27
N ARG A 39 26.67 -5.74 10.61
CA ARG A 39 27.09 -6.27 11.92
C ARG A 39 28.59 -6.11 12.21
N ARG A 40 29.44 -6.04 11.18
CA ARG A 40 30.90 -5.93 11.33
C ARG A 40 31.39 -4.48 11.28
N HIS A 41 30.68 -3.63 10.54
CA HIS A 41 31.20 -2.30 10.16
C HIS A 41 30.27 -1.15 10.53
N CYS A 42 29.05 -1.41 11.00
CA CYS A 42 28.08 -0.36 11.32
C CYS A 42 27.54 -0.48 12.73
N GLU A 43 27.39 0.65 13.42
CA GLU A 43 26.75 0.70 14.72
C GLU A 43 25.23 0.76 14.59
N PRO A 44 24.45 -0.10 15.26
CA PRO A 44 22.99 0.00 15.27
C PRO A 44 22.49 1.26 15.97
N THR A 45 21.38 1.83 15.48
CA THR A 45 20.69 2.94 16.13
C THR A 45 19.59 2.39 17.03
N ALA A 46 19.93 2.07 18.27
CA ALA A 46 18.95 1.68 19.28
C ALA A 46 17.95 2.83 19.50
N LYS A 47 16.66 2.55 19.34
CA LYS A 47 15.60 3.56 19.59
C LYS A 47 15.17 3.64 21.05
N ASN A 48 15.36 2.56 21.81
CA ASN A 48 15.02 2.44 23.22
C ASN A 48 15.68 1.15 23.76
N GLU A 49 16.31 1.21 24.94
CA GLU A 49 17.00 0.06 25.55
C GLU A 49 16.06 -1.14 25.83
N LEU A 50 14.77 -0.88 26.04
CA LEU A 50 13.76 -1.89 26.33
C LEU A 50 13.35 -2.73 25.10
N TRP A 51 13.68 -2.30 23.89
CA TRP A 51 13.19 -2.91 22.64
C TRP A 51 14.22 -3.85 22.00
N GLY A 52 15.29 -4.17 22.73
CA GLY A 52 16.38 -5.03 22.29
C GLY A 52 17.56 -4.27 21.68
N LYS A 53 18.62 -5.02 21.39
CA LYS A 53 19.87 -4.53 20.81
C LYS A 53 19.99 -5.00 19.36
N GLY A 54 20.35 -4.11 18.45
CA GLY A 54 20.56 -4.43 17.03
C GLY A 54 19.89 -3.44 16.07
N PHE A 55 20.00 -3.72 14.76
CA PHE A 55 19.39 -2.89 13.73
C PHE A 55 17.87 -2.99 13.81
N ARG A 56 17.18 -1.84 13.81
CA ARG A 56 15.74 -1.75 14.01
C ARG A 56 14.94 -2.36 12.86
N ASN A 57 15.40 -2.17 11.63
CA ASN A 57 14.71 -2.64 10.43
C ASN A 57 15.65 -2.69 9.22
N ARG A 58 15.16 -3.35 8.15
CA ARG A 58 15.82 -3.44 6.84
C ARG A 58 16.30 -2.11 6.29
N ARG A 59 15.47 -1.06 6.39
CA ARG A 59 15.80 0.28 5.89
C ARG A 59 16.99 0.90 6.64
N GLU A 60 17.17 0.58 7.92
CA GLU A 60 18.33 1.01 8.70
C GLU A 60 19.61 0.32 8.25
N VAL A 61 19.57 -1.01 8.10
CA VAL A 61 20.69 -1.81 7.59
C VAL A 61 21.16 -1.23 6.26
N ILE A 62 20.25 -1.09 5.30
CA ILE A 62 20.58 -0.59 3.96
C ILE A 62 21.16 0.83 4.03
N ARG A 63 20.56 1.72 4.81
CA ARG A 63 21.06 3.10 4.94
C ARG A 63 22.48 3.15 5.48
N LYS A 64 22.76 2.41 6.56
CA LYS A 64 24.08 2.40 7.20
C LYS A 64 25.13 1.77 6.29
N VAL A 65 24.82 0.63 5.66
CA VAL A 65 25.76 0.00 4.72
C VAL A 65 26.04 0.90 3.54
N LEU A 66 25.04 1.51 2.91
CA LEU A 66 25.25 2.42 1.78
C LEU A 66 26.18 3.58 2.18
N GLN A 67 25.96 4.19 3.33
CA GLN A 67 26.84 5.25 3.84
C GLN A 67 28.27 4.75 4.07
N GLU A 68 28.42 3.58 4.68
CA GLU A 68 29.72 2.97 4.99
C GLU A 68 30.54 2.65 3.72
N VAL A 69 29.87 2.25 2.63
CA VAL A 69 30.53 1.96 1.34
C VAL A 69 30.62 3.19 0.41
N GLY A 70 30.33 4.40 0.90
CA GLY A 70 30.43 5.64 0.13
C GLY A 70 29.30 5.88 -0.88
N LEU A 71 28.18 5.17 -0.77
CA LEU A 71 26.99 5.31 -1.62
C LEU A 71 25.93 6.22 -0.98
N SER A 72 25.21 6.95 -1.83
CA SER A 72 24.19 7.89 -1.36
C SER A 72 22.89 7.21 -0.95
N TRP A 73 22.33 7.61 0.19
CA TRP A 73 20.97 7.23 0.60
C TRP A 73 19.89 7.66 -0.42
N LYS A 74 20.20 8.61 -1.32
CA LYS A 74 19.31 8.98 -2.43
C LYS A 74 18.91 7.78 -3.30
N MET A 75 19.73 6.72 -3.34
CA MET A 75 19.44 5.49 -4.08
C MET A 75 18.20 4.73 -3.57
N ALA A 76 17.80 4.93 -2.31
CA ALA A 76 16.55 4.38 -1.76
C ALA A 76 15.30 5.15 -2.22
N PHE A 77 15.47 6.20 -3.04
CA PHE A 77 14.36 6.93 -3.64
C PHE A 77 14.33 6.62 -5.13
N HIS A 78 13.60 5.57 -5.48
CA HIS A 78 13.43 5.12 -6.86
C HIS A 78 12.57 6.07 -7.71
N GLN A 79 11.99 7.14 -7.13
CA GLN A 79 11.18 8.19 -7.79
C GLN A 79 9.97 7.69 -8.61
N ILE A 80 9.67 6.39 -8.57
CA ILE A 80 8.43 5.83 -9.13
C ILE A 80 7.23 6.63 -8.61
N ARG A 81 6.54 7.26 -9.56
CA ARG A 81 5.38 8.11 -9.31
C ARG A 81 4.14 7.25 -9.23
N ARG A 82 3.47 7.26 -8.07
CA ARG A 82 2.12 6.69 -7.93
C ARG A 82 1.12 7.82 -7.79
N GLU A 83 0.12 7.82 -8.67
CA GLU A 83 -0.96 8.81 -8.64
C GLU A 83 -1.77 8.66 -7.35
N ILE A 84 -2.14 9.79 -6.75
CA ILE A 84 -2.96 9.86 -5.55
C ILE A 84 -4.38 10.19 -5.97
N PHE A 85 -5.32 9.41 -5.47
CA PHE A 85 -6.74 9.65 -5.68
C PHE A 85 -7.45 9.93 -4.36
N VAL A 86 -8.40 10.86 -4.39
CA VAL A 86 -9.31 11.18 -3.29
C VAL A 86 -10.73 10.82 -3.70
N ILE A 87 -11.51 10.33 -2.75
CA ILE A 87 -12.93 9.98 -2.95
C ILE A 87 -13.78 10.90 -2.08
N PRO A 88 -14.35 11.99 -2.63
CA PRO A 88 -15.23 12.87 -1.86
C PRO A 88 -16.51 12.15 -1.43
N LEU A 89 -16.80 12.22 -0.13
CA LEU A 89 -18.01 11.67 0.49
C LEU A 89 -19.14 12.69 0.62
N ALA A 90 -18.88 13.96 0.27
CA ALA A 90 -19.83 15.04 0.29
C ALA A 90 -19.64 15.97 -0.91
N LYS A 91 -20.68 16.73 -1.26
CA LYS A 91 -20.64 17.72 -2.35
C LYS A 91 -19.63 18.84 -2.07
N ASN A 92 -19.48 19.22 -0.81
CA ASN A 92 -18.62 20.30 -0.33
C ASN A 92 -17.42 19.78 0.49
N THR A 93 -16.92 18.56 0.23
CA THR A 93 -15.79 17.98 0.97
C THR A 93 -14.58 18.92 1.04
N ARG A 94 -14.26 19.63 -0.06
CA ARG A 94 -13.10 20.51 -0.11
C ARG A 94 -13.29 21.75 0.75
N GLU A 95 -14.41 22.43 0.60
CA GLU A 95 -14.77 23.65 1.32
C GLU A 95 -14.88 23.36 2.82
N PHE A 96 -15.48 22.22 3.19
CA PHE A 96 -15.56 21.74 4.56
C PHE A 96 -14.18 21.50 5.19
N LEU A 97 -13.28 20.76 4.50
CA LEU A 97 -11.93 20.49 5.01
C LEU A 97 -11.04 21.73 5.11
N ARG A 98 -11.37 22.81 4.39
CA ARG A 98 -10.68 24.11 4.47
C ARG A 98 -11.27 25.04 5.53
N GLY A 99 -12.38 24.65 6.17
CA GLY A 99 -13.09 25.49 7.13
C GLY A 99 -13.93 26.61 6.49
N GLU A 100 -14.19 26.54 5.18
CA GLU A 100 -14.98 27.53 4.43
C GLU A 100 -16.48 27.26 4.56
N ASP A 101 -16.88 26.01 4.83
CA ASP A 101 -18.25 25.60 5.14
C ASP A 101 -18.25 24.80 6.44
N SER A 102 -19.11 25.16 7.39
CA SER A 102 -19.24 24.49 8.68
C SER A 102 -20.21 23.30 8.65
N HIS A 103 -20.99 23.15 7.57
CA HIS A 103 -21.98 22.08 7.44
C HIS A 103 -21.67 21.16 6.25
N LEU A 104 -21.35 19.90 6.55
CA LEU A 104 -21.08 18.90 5.51
C LEU A 104 -22.37 18.52 4.76
N ARG A 105 -22.31 18.45 3.43
CA ARG A 105 -23.42 18.05 2.55
C ARG A 105 -23.15 16.67 1.96
N PRO A 106 -23.35 15.58 2.72
CA PRO A 106 -22.97 14.24 2.32
C PRO A 106 -23.73 13.79 1.07
N PHE A 107 -23.14 12.87 0.32
CA PHE A 107 -23.90 12.13 -0.68
C PHE A 107 -24.75 11.07 0.02
N ASN A 108 -26.02 10.96 -0.35
CA ASN A 108 -26.85 9.81 0.03
C ASN A 108 -26.53 8.66 -0.93
N GLN A 109 -25.69 7.73 -0.50
CA GLN A 109 -25.24 6.59 -1.29
C GLN A 109 -25.14 5.34 -0.40
N PRO A 110 -26.27 4.66 -0.15
CA PRO A 110 -26.29 3.39 0.56
C PRO A 110 -25.33 2.38 -0.05
N ALA A 111 -24.74 1.52 0.80
CA ALA A 111 -23.83 0.48 0.35
C ALA A 111 -24.49 -0.45 -0.68
N ASP A 112 -25.78 -0.75 -0.50
CA ASP A 112 -26.55 -1.61 -1.41
C ASP A 112 -26.68 -1.00 -2.81
N ASP A 113 -26.91 0.32 -2.92
CA ASP A 113 -27.00 1.01 -4.20
C ASP A 113 -25.63 1.05 -4.91
N ILE A 114 -24.56 1.32 -4.15
CA ILE A 114 -23.19 1.28 -4.67
C ILE A 114 -22.84 -0.13 -5.15
N PHE A 115 -23.22 -1.15 -4.39
CA PHE A 115 -22.98 -2.55 -4.73
C PHE A 115 -23.78 -2.96 -5.96
N ALA A 116 -25.07 -2.61 -6.05
CA ALA A 116 -25.90 -2.90 -7.21
C ALA A 116 -25.28 -2.29 -8.48
N TRP A 117 -24.86 -1.02 -8.42
CA TRP A 117 -24.16 -0.37 -9.53
C TRP A 117 -22.86 -1.10 -9.92
N PHE A 118 -22.04 -1.48 -8.94
CA PHE A 118 -20.83 -2.28 -9.17
C PHE A 118 -21.16 -3.64 -9.80
N ARG A 119 -22.18 -4.32 -9.29
CA ARG A 119 -22.60 -5.66 -9.70
C ARG A 119 -22.95 -5.66 -11.19
N GLU A 120 -23.87 -4.78 -11.59
CA GLU A 120 -24.35 -4.70 -12.97
C GLU A 120 -23.24 -4.25 -13.92
N ARG A 121 -22.46 -3.24 -13.54
CA ARG A 121 -21.48 -2.63 -14.44
C ARG A 121 -20.19 -3.45 -14.59
N TRP A 122 -19.76 -4.13 -13.52
CA TRP A 122 -18.43 -4.73 -13.45
C TRP A 122 -18.44 -6.20 -13.11
N LEU A 123 -19.19 -6.64 -12.09
CA LEU A 123 -19.14 -8.01 -11.61
C LEU A 123 -19.70 -9.00 -12.64
N LEU A 124 -20.97 -8.83 -13.02
CA LEU A 124 -21.66 -9.75 -13.92
C LEU A 124 -20.98 -9.83 -15.30
N PRO A 125 -20.64 -8.71 -15.97
CA PRO A 125 -19.96 -8.78 -17.26
C PRO A 125 -18.54 -9.38 -17.17
N ARG A 126 -17.88 -9.35 -16.00
CA ARG A 126 -16.60 -10.07 -15.83
C ARG A 126 -16.82 -11.55 -15.63
N ALA A 127 -17.78 -11.94 -14.78
CA ALA A 127 -18.11 -13.34 -14.52
C ALA A 127 -18.57 -14.07 -15.79
N GLU A 128 -19.27 -13.38 -16.69
CA GLU A 128 -19.64 -13.91 -18.01
C GLU A 128 -18.43 -14.14 -18.92
N ARG A 129 -17.48 -13.20 -18.93
CA ARG A 129 -16.28 -13.27 -19.80
C ARG A 129 -15.19 -14.19 -19.27
N ASP A 130 -15.12 -14.37 -17.95
CA ASP A 130 -14.04 -15.08 -17.27
C ASP A 130 -14.61 -15.91 -16.12
N ARG A 131 -14.64 -17.23 -16.33
CA ARG A 131 -15.20 -18.21 -15.41
C ARG A 131 -14.16 -18.83 -14.47
N ARG A 132 -12.90 -18.40 -14.49
CA ARG A 132 -11.82 -18.96 -13.65
C ARG A 132 -12.10 -18.85 -12.15
N TYR A 133 -13.01 -17.94 -11.75
CA TYR A 133 -13.46 -17.84 -10.37
C TYR A 133 -14.19 -19.11 -9.88
N LEU A 134 -14.76 -19.92 -10.79
CA LEU A 134 -15.40 -21.19 -10.45
C LEU A 134 -14.38 -22.26 -10.04
N ASP A 135 -13.16 -22.17 -10.57
CA ASP A 135 -12.06 -23.08 -10.25
C ASP A 135 -11.25 -22.60 -9.04
N PHE A 136 -11.67 -21.50 -8.41
CA PHE A 136 -10.97 -20.94 -7.26
C PHE A 136 -11.03 -21.90 -6.07
N ASN A 137 -9.86 -22.37 -5.64
CA ASN A 137 -9.71 -23.15 -4.43
C ASN A 137 -9.17 -22.25 -3.28
N PRO A 138 -9.98 -21.92 -2.27
CA PRO A 138 -9.54 -21.12 -1.12
C PRO A 138 -8.34 -21.71 -0.39
N GLU A 139 -8.22 -23.04 -0.35
CA GLU A 139 -7.12 -23.74 0.32
C GLU A 139 -5.77 -23.45 -0.34
N SER A 140 -5.75 -23.22 -1.65
CA SER A 140 -4.52 -22.92 -2.39
C SER A 140 -3.91 -21.55 -2.07
N TRP A 141 -4.66 -20.68 -1.38
CA TRP A 141 -4.23 -19.34 -0.97
C TRP A 141 -4.04 -19.22 0.55
N ARG A 142 -4.13 -20.32 1.30
CA ARG A 142 -3.82 -20.31 2.74
C ARG A 142 -2.33 -20.06 2.94
N LEU A 143 -2.01 -18.89 3.49
CA LEU A 143 -0.64 -18.53 3.88
C LEU A 143 -0.21 -19.25 5.16
N TRP A 144 -1.16 -19.76 5.96
CA TRP A 144 -0.92 -20.56 7.15
C TRP A 144 -1.71 -21.87 7.03
N PRO A 145 -1.07 -23.05 7.11
CA PRO A 145 -1.82 -24.29 7.25
C PRO A 145 -2.65 -24.20 8.52
N GLY A 146 -3.94 -24.50 8.43
CA GLY A 146 -4.85 -24.46 9.57
C GLY A 146 -4.25 -25.26 10.72
N GLY A 147 -4.14 -24.65 11.89
CA GLY A 147 -3.59 -25.29 13.08
C GLY A 147 -4.39 -26.53 13.41
N GLY A 148 -3.85 -27.70 13.04
CA GLY A 148 -4.21 -28.96 13.66
C GLY A 148 -3.73 -28.91 15.10
N GLY A 149 -4.58 -28.39 15.98
CA GLY A 149 -4.41 -28.59 17.41
C GLY A 149 -4.55 -30.08 17.69
N ASN A 150 -3.43 -30.76 17.90
CA ASN A 150 -3.43 -31.95 18.74
C ASN A 150 -3.48 -31.42 20.18
N ALA A 151 -4.67 -31.51 20.77
CA ALA A 151 -4.82 -31.67 22.21
C ALA A 151 -4.25 -33.01 22.66
#